data_AF-A0A962S9A4-F1
#
_entry.id   AF-A0A962S9A4-F1
#
_cell.length_a   1.000
_cell.length_b   1.000
_cell.length_c   1.000
_cell.angle_alpha   90.00
_cell.angle_beta   90.00
_cell.angle_gamma   90.00
#
_symmetry.space_group_name_H-M   'P 1'
#
loop_
_entity.id
_entity.type
_entity.pdbx_description
1 polymer ?
#
loop_
_entity_poly.entity_id
_entity_poly.type
_entity_poly.pdbx_seq_one_letter_code
_entity_poly.pdbx_strand_id
1 'polypeptide(L)'
;MRLKNVFLATAALFLAANTPSVFAACDQGEIVIKFSHVTNADKHPKGIAAALLATRVNEEMNGKACMEVYPNSTLYDDDKVLEAL
;
A
#
# COMPACT_ATOMS: atom_id res chain seq x y z
N MET A 1 -25.73 -45.42 -19.29
CA MET A 1 -24.62 -45.44 -18.30
C MET A 1 -24.17 -44.00 -18.10
N ARG A 2 -23.95 -43.63 -16.84
CA ARG A 2 -23.90 -42.27 -16.29
C ARG A 2 -22.73 -41.44 -16.85
N LEU A 3 -23.02 -40.36 -17.57
CA LEU A 3 -22.02 -39.37 -18.01
C LEU A 3 -22.56 -37.94 -17.82
N LYS A 4 -23.09 -37.63 -16.62
CA LYS A 4 -23.65 -36.30 -16.27
C LYS A 4 -22.89 -35.58 -15.14
N ASN A 5 -21.74 -36.10 -14.71
CA ASN A 5 -21.08 -35.62 -13.48
C ASN A 5 -19.62 -35.15 -13.67
N VAL A 6 -19.18 -34.84 -14.89
CA VAL A 6 -17.80 -34.40 -15.17
C VAL A 6 -17.78 -32.96 -15.72
N PHE A 7 -18.48 -32.04 -15.05
CA PHE A 7 -18.48 -30.61 -15.38
C PHE A 7 -18.46 -29.72 -14.12
N LEU A 8 -17.99 -30.24 -12.98
CA LEU A 8 -18.07 -29.58 -11.67
C LEU A 8 -16.71 -29.30 -11.01
N ALA A 9 -15.60 -29.33 -11.73
CA ALA A 9 -14.31 -29.05 -11.13
C ALA A 9 -13.36 -28.40 -12.14
N THR A 10 -13.40 -27.07 -12.26
CA THR A 10 -12.29 -26.21 -12.72
C THR A 10 -12.79 -24.76 -12.92
N ALA A 11 -13.00 -24.03 -11.83
CA ALA A 11 -12.98 -22.57 -11.86
C ALA A 11 -12.75 -22.04 -10.44
N ALA A 12 -11.93 -21.00 -10.33
CA ALA A 12 -11.57 -20.26 -9.12
C ALA A 12 -10.46 -20.88 -8.24
N LEU A 13 -9.28 -21.11 -8.83
CA LEU A 13 -8.01 -20.97 -8.11
C LEU A 13 -7.24 -19.78 -8.71
N PHE A 14 -7.71 -18.57 -8.43
CA PHE A 14 -6.97 -17.32 -8.64
C PHE A 14 -7.15 -16.45 -7.40
N LEU A 15 -6.50 -16.83 -6.32
CA LEU A 15 -6.31 -15.98 -5.15
C LEU A 15 -4.81 -15.93 -4.83
N ALA A 16 -4.02 -15.51 -5.81
CA ALA A 16 -2.59 -15.27 -5.64
C ALA A 16 -2.31 -13.79 -5.96
N ALA A 17 -1.61 -13.13 -5.03
CA ALA A 17 -1.11 -11.76 -5.06
C ALA A 17 -2.11 -10.65 -4.63
N ASN A 18 -2.58 -10.71 -3.39
CA ASN A 18 -2.77 -9.48 -2.61
C ASN A 18 -1.64 -9.43 -1.58
N THR A 19 -0.51 -8.84 -1.95
CA THR A 19 0.47 -8.39 -0.97
C THR A 19 -0.22 -7.36 -0.08
N PRO A 20 -0.23 -7.50 1.26
CA PRO A 20 -0.71 -6.45 2.13
C PRO A 20 0.33 -5.33 2.12
N SER A 21 0.28 -4.49 1.09
CA SER A 21 0.77 -3.13 1.22
C SER A 21 -0.08 -2.49 2.30
N VAL A 22 0.55 -1.98 3.35
CA VAL A 22 -0.12 -1.24 4.43
C VAL A 22 -0.54 0.12 3.85
N PHE A 23 -1.55 0.10 2.98
CA PHE A 23 -2.28 1.29 2.62
C PHE A 23 -3.32 1.50 3.71
N ALA A 24 -3.22 2.61 4.43
CA ALA A 24 -4.35 3.07 5.20
C ALA A 24 -5.51 3.27 4.21
N ALA A 25 -6.70 2.76 4.54
CA ALA A 25 -7.90 3.07 3.78
C ALA A 25 -8.28 4.51 4.11
N CYS A 26 -7.65 5.48 3.45
CA CYS A 26 -7.92 6.90 3.67
C CYS A 26 -9.39 7.20 3.36
N ASP A 27 -10.03 7.97 4.23
CA ASP A 27 -11.44 8.30 4.11
C ASP A 27 -11.68 9.41 3.08
N GLN A 28 -12.87 9.44 2.49
CA GLN A 28 -13.23 10.50 1.56
C GLN A 28 -13.26 11.86 2.27
N GLY A 29 -12.56 12.84 1.68
CA GLY A 29 -12.47 14.19 2.21
C GLY A 29 -11.18 14.48 2.98
N GLU A 30 -10.34 13.47 3.24
CA GLU A 30 -9.01 13.65 3.83
C GLU A 30 -7.99 14.13 2.79
N ILE A 31 -6.98 14.87 3.26
CA ILE A 31 -5.76 15.12 2.48
C ILE A 31 -4.93 13.84 2.47
N VAL A 32 -4.73 13.27 1.29
CA VAL A 32 -3.90 12.07 1.12
C VAL A 32 -2.45 12.46 0.87
N ILE A 33 -1.59 12.21 1.87
CA ILE A 33 -0.16 12.45 1.83
C ILE A 33 0.53 11.19 1.34
N LYS A 34 1.02 11.20 0.10
CA LYS A 34 1.80 10.10 -0.47
C LYS A 34 3.28 10.29 -0.20
N PHE A 35 3.79 9.59 0.81
CA PHE A 35 5.15 9.75 1.30
C PHE A 35 6.10 8.75 0.64
N SER A 36 6.88 9.21 -0.35
CA SER A 36 7.90 8.40 -1.04
C SER A 36 9.23 8.40 -0.26
N HIS A 37 9.89 7.24 -0.16
CA HIS A 37 11.28 7.17 0.31
C HIS A 37 12.07 6.04 -0.38
N VAL A 38 13.40 6.18 -0.44
CA VAL A 38 14.29 5.37 -1.29
C VAL A 38 14.77 4.05 -0.68
N THR A 39 14.38 3.73 0.55
CA THR A 39 14.91 2.57 1.30
C THR A 39 13.83 1.54 1.59
N ASN A 40 14.23 0.37 2.11
CA ASN A 40 13.24 -0.61 2.58
C ASN A 40 12.43 -0.07 3.77
N ALA A 41 11.27 -0.70 4.00
CA ALA A 41 10.29 -0.26 4.99
C ALA A 41 10.63 -0.68 6.44
N ASP A 42 11.30 -1.81 6.63
CA ASP A 42 11.32 -2.53 7.92
C ASP A 42 12.71 -2.69 8.56
N LYS A 43 13.81 -2.46 7.82
CA LYS A 43 15.17 -2.68 8.33
C LYS A 43 16.04 -1.43 8.31
N HIS A 44 15.66 -0.42 7.54
CA HIS A 44 16.39 0.83 7.42
C HIS A 44 15.74 1.90 8.32
N PRO A 45 16.51 2.73 9.04
CA PRO A 45 15.96 3.76 9.92
C PRO A 45 14.96 4.70 9.24
N LYS A 46 15.15 5.00 7.94
CA LYS A 46 14.19 5.80 7.16
C LYS A 46 12.83 5.11 7.00
N GLY A 47 12.79 3.80 6.73
CA GLY A 47 11.53 3.05 6.60
C GLY A 47 10.79 2.95 7.92
N ILE A 48 11.51 2.64 9.00
CA ILE A 48 10.94 2.56 10.35
C ILE A 48 10.36 3.92 10.76
N ALA A 49 11.10 5.00 10.53
CA ALA A 49 10.63 6.35 10.82
C ALA A 49 9.41 6.74 9.97
N ALA A 50 9.40 6.40 8.68
CA ALA A 50 8.26 6.67 7.80
C ALA A 50 6.99 5.92 8.25
N ALA A 51 7.13 4.65 8.65
CA ALA A 51 6.02 3.87 9.19
C ALA A 51 5.49 4.48 10.49
N LEU A 52 6.37 4.83 11.43
CA LEU A 52 5.98 5.47 12.70
C LEU A 52 5.31 6.84 12.47
N LEU A 53 5.79 7.61 11.50
CA LEU A 53 5.18 8.88 11.13
C LEU A 53 3.77 8.68 10.58
N ALA A 54 3.59 7.74 9.65
CA ALA A 54 2.29 7.45 9.07
C ALA A 54 1.29 6.96 10.13
N THR A 55 1.72 6.11 11.07
CA THR A 55 0.88 5.71 12.22
C THR A 55 0.38 6.93 12.97
N ARG A 56 1.28 7.85 13.38
CA ARG A 56 0.88 9.04 14.14
C ARG A 56 0.02 10.00 13.35
N VAL A 57 0.31 10.21 12.06
CA VAL A 57 -0.52 11.07 11.21
C VAL A 57 -1.92 10.48 11.09
N ASN A 58 -2.05 9.19 10.81
CA ASN A 58 -3.36 8.56 10.61
C ASN A 58 -4.16 8.50 11.92
N GLU A 59 -3.50 8.37 13.06
CA GLU A 59 -4.16 8.37 14.38
C GLU A 59 -4.55 9.79 14.83
N GLU A 60 -3.61 10.75 14.75
CA GLU A 60 -3.78 12.09 15.30
C GLU A 60 -4.54 13.04 14.34
N MET A 61 -4.55 12.74 13.03
CA MET A 61 -5.16 13.57 11.97
C MET A 61 -6.34 12.90 11.27
N ASN A 62 -6.92 11.84 11.86
CA ASN A 62 -8.10 11.16 11.33
C ASN A 62 -9.24 12.15 11.02
N GLY A 63 -9.82 12.03 9.82
CA GLY A 63 -10.83 12.93 9.27
C GLY A 63 -10.27 14.22 8.67
N LYS A 64 -8.93 14.41 8.66
CA LYS A 64 -8.26 15.58 8.05
C LYS A 64 -7.17 15.19 7.08
N ALA A 65 -6.30 14.26 7.47
CA ALA A 65 -5.19 13.82 6.66
C ALA A 65 -4.86 12.36 6.91
N CYS A 66 -4.52 11.67 5.83
CA CYS A 66 -4.09 10.28 5.83
C CYS A 66 -2.79 10.16 5.05
N MET A 67 -1.82 9.44 5.60
CA MET A 67 -0.50 9.24 5.05
C MET A 67 -0.34 7.79 4.58
N GLU A 68 0.07 7.66 3.32
CA GLU A 68 0.43 6.40 2.67
C GLU A 68 1.95 6.40 2.42
N VAL A 69 2.64 5.33 2.82
CA VAL A 69 4.11 5.23 2.69
C VAL A 69 4.48 4.34 1.51
N TYR A 70 5.34 4.87 0.64
CA TYR A 70 5.84 4.21 -0.56
C TYR A 70 7.36 4.00 -0.46
N PRO A 71 7.83 2.81 -0.07
CA PRO A 71 9.25 2.51 0.10
C PRO A 71 9.96 2.24 -1.23
N ASN A 72 11.29 2.08 -1.19
CA ASN A 72 12.14 1.68 -2.32
C ASN A 72 11.92 2.49 -3.61
N SER A 73 11.63 3.79 -3.50
CA SER A 73 11.37 4.67 -4.64
C SER A 73 10.23 4.16 -5.55
N THR A 74 9.29 3.39 -5.00
CA THR A 74 8.18 2.80 -5.77
C THR A 74 7.22 3.83 -6.33
N LEU A 75 7.11 4.99 -5.69
CA LEU A 75 6.28 6.10 -6.15
C LEU A 75 7.07 7.08 -7.03
N TYR A 76 8.21 7.56 -6.53
CA TYR A 76 9.11 8.46 -7.26
C TYR A 76 10.56 8.07 -7.03
N ASP A 77 11.34 8.08 -8.10
CA ASP A 77 12.80 7.97 -8.11
C ASP A 77 13.46 9.35 -7.99
N ASP A 78 14.79 9.38 -7.82
CA ASP A 78 15.55 10.60 -7.56
C ASP A 78 15.44 11.64 -8.68
N ASP A 79 15.20 11.19 -9.92
CA ASP A 79 15.07 12.06 -11.08
C ASP A 79 13.69 12.73 -11.15
N LYS A 80 12.63 12.04 -10.69
CA LYS A 80 11.24 12.52 -10.75
C LYS A 80 10.75 13.20 -9.49
N VAL A 81 11.45 13.04 -8.36
CA VAL A 81 10.98 13.56 -7.06
C VAL A 81 10.79 15.07 -7.06
N LEU A 82 11.65 15.82 -7.76
CA LEU A 82 11.57 17.29 -7.81
C LEU A 82 10.38 17.78 -8.64
N GLU A 83 9.92 17.00 -9.61
CA GLU A 83 8.73 17.33 -10.40
C GLU A 83 7.44 17.06 -9.61
N ALA A 84 7.52 16.24 -8.55
CA ALA A 84 6.40 15.79 -7.75
C ALA A 84 6.18 16.59 -6.44
N LEU A 85 7.03 17.59 -6.15
CA LEU A 85 6.96 18.47 -4.97
C LEU A 85 6.31 19.81 -5.30
#